data_AF-A0A2M6Y423-F1
#
_entry.id   AF-A0A2M6Y423-F1
#
_cell.length_a   1.000
_cell.length_b   1.000
_cell.length_c   1.000
_cell.angle_alpha   90.00
_cell.angle_beta   90.00
_cell.angle_gamma   90.00
#
_symmetry.space_group_name_H-M   'P 1'
#
loop_
_entity.id
_entity.type
_entity.pdbx_description
1 polymer ?
#
loop_
_entity_poly.entity_id
_entity_poly.type
_entity_poly.pdbx_seq_one_letter_code
_entity_poly.pdbx_strand_id
1 'polypeptide(L)'
;MKNMSAVRMEAGGAGKDRAAVFSRFYSARLLRAAACLLLCCGLAPSPAAYAADAGIEFGVEDDLSVFGLAGTALDPDVEVKGFAVFGATQAAYTGAVVGPGSVVINGFLAVSSGVYLVGASTFVSAGNIFVNDGLPGQLLRKSGSGNLYWANLDALGDNLGNHVATATLNMAGFQIINISSLTITGTDPATGYSLWLSSGIYMPDGRVEAGVYSGSGLLLTELNASSLNSGTVPLARLSGITKAELSPAAGILDTQLDTIASAGKVLDSA
;
A
#
# COMPACT_ATOMS: atom_id res chain seq x y z
N MET A 1 -42.49 -78.08 -60.02
CA MET A 1 -43.78 -78.13 -60.77
C MET A 1 -44.88 -77.59 -59.87
N LYS A 2 -45.79 -76.75 -60.42
CA LYS A 2 -46.80 -75.84 -59.80
C LYS A 2 -46.15 -74.57 -59.21
N ASN A 3 -46.11 -73.38 -59.82
CA ASN A 3 -46.95 -72.62 -60.78
C ASN A 3 -48.32 -72.11 -60.26
N MET A 4 -48.40 -70.77 -60.21
CA MET A 4 -49.57 -69.85 -60.23
C MET A 4 -50.40 -69.76 -58.94
N SER A 5 -50.87 -68.60 -58.46
CA SER A 5 -51.42 -67.46 -59.19
C SER A 5 -51.42 -66.18 -58.35
N ALA A 6 -51.09 -65.04 -58.98
CA ALA A 6 -51.17 -63.70 -58.42
C ALA A 6 -52.60 -63.13 -58.58
N VAL A 7 -53.13 -62.50 -57.53
CA VAL A 7 -54.39 -61.73 -57.62
C VAL A 7 -54.03 -60.25 -57.70
N ARG A 8 -54.26 -59.69 -58.88
CA ARG A 8 -54.26 -58.27 -59.22
C ARG A 8 -55.70 -57.78 -59.07
N MET A 9 -55.94 -56.74 -58.26
CA MET A 9 -57.18 -55.96 -58.31
C MET A 9 -56.87 -54.53 -58.74
N GLU A 10 -57.62 -54.08 -59.73
CA GLU A 10 -57.48 -52.83 -60.47
C GLU A 10 -58.07 -51.62 -59.76
N ALA A 11 -57.65 -50.46 -60.28
CA ALA A 11 -58.11 -49.13 -59.98
C ALA A 11 -59.60 -48.89 -60.28
N GLY A 12 -60.24 -48.07 -59.44
CA GLY A 12 -61.51 -47.43 -59.73
C GLY A 12 -61.45 -45.95 -59.37
N GLY A 13 -61.23 -45.09 -60.35
CA GLY A 13 -61.42 -43.65 -60.22
C GLY A 13 -62.85 -43.27 -60.62
N ALA A 14 -63.49 -42.40 -59.83
CA ALA A 14 -64.56 -41.49 -60.26
C ALA A 14 -64.94 -40.56 -59.10
N GLY A 15 -64.92 -39.24 -59.33
CA GLY A 15 -65.47 -38.30 -58.36
C GLY A 15 -64.83 -36.90 -58.31
N LYS A 16 -64.44 -36.33 -59.45
CA LYS A 16 -64.57 -34.88 -59.64
C LYS A 16 -66.06 -34.53 -59.46
N ASP A 17 -66.37 -33.38 -58.86
CA ASP A 17 -67.72 -32.84 -58.62
C ASP A 17 -68.32 -33.00 -57.21
N ARG A 18 -67.58 -32.57 -56.18
CA ARG A 18 -68.18 -32.08 -54.92
C ARG A 18 -67.64 -30.70 -54.49
N ALA A 19 -67.26 -29.89 -55.47
CA ALA A 19 -66.79 -28.51 -55.27
C ALA A 19 -67.92 -27.49 -55.50
N ALA A 20 -69.04 -27.60 -54.78
CA ALA A 20 -69.99 -26.51 -54.54
C ALA A 20 -71.05 -27.04 -53.57
N VAL A 21 -71.52 -26.18 -52.64
CA VAL A 21 -72.70 -26.30 -51.75
C VAL A 21 -72.41 -26.21 -50.25
N PHE A 22 -71.19 -26.42 -49.74
CA PHE A 22 -70.89 -26.24 -48.31
C PHE A 22 -70.00 -25.04 -47.94
N SER A 23 -69.85 -24.05 -48.81
CA SER A 23 -69.39 -22.70 -48.42
C SER A 23 -70.62 -21.78 -48.46
N ARG A 24 -71.13 -21.31 -47.33
CA ARG A 24 -70.84 -19.92 -46.91
C ARG A 24 -71.30 -19.56 -45.48
N PHE A 25 -71.79 -20.51 -44.66
CA PHE A 25 -72.28 -20.16 -43.31
C PHE A 25 -71.49 -20.74 -42.13
N TYR A 26 -70.53 -21.64 -42.34
CA TYR A 26 -69.72 -22.22 -41.26
C TYR A 26 -68.28 -21.68 -41.14
N SER A 27 -67.76 -20.97 -42.15
CA SER A 27 -66.34 -20.60 -42.18
C SER A 27 -65.96 -19.45 -41.22
N ALA A 28 -66.84 -18.48 -40.97
CA ALA A 28 -66.49 -17.34 -40.12
C ALA A 28 -66.49 -17.67 -38.61
N ARG A 29 -67.35 -18.59 -38.16
CA ARG A 29 -67.42 -19.01 -36.75
C ARG A 29 -66.32 -19.99 -36.37
N LEU A 30 -66.01 -20.94 -37.26
CA LEU A 30 -64.89 -21.87 -37.06
C LEU A 30 -63.53 -21.17 -37.15
N LEU A 31 -63.35 -20.19 -38.05
CA LEU A 31 -62.10 -19.45 -38.14
C LEU A 31 -61.87 -18.52 -36.92
N ARG A 32 -62.94 -17.91 -36.37
CA ARG A 32 -62.84 -17.14 -35.12
C ARG A 32 -62.57 -18.04 -33.91
N ALA A 33 -63.19 -19.22 -33.83
CA ALA A 33 -62.91 -20.17 -32.75
C ALA A 33 -61.48 -20.72 -32.81
N ALA A 34 -60.98 -21.04 -34.01
CA ALA A 34 -59.59 -21.50 -34.21
C ALA A 34 -58.56 -20.39 -33.94
N ALA A 35 -58.82 -19.15 -34.38
CA ALA A 35 -57.95 -18.01 -34.09
C ALA A 35 -57.94 -17.68 -32.59
N CYS A 36 -59.08 -17.78 -31.90
CA CYS A 36 -59.15 -17.58 -30.45
C CYS A 36 -58.43 -18.69 -29.68
N LEU A 37 -58.50 -19.95 -30.15
CA LEU A 37 -57.79 -21.07 -29.54
C LEU A 37 -56.26 -20.94 -29.73
N LEU A 38 -55.81 -20.53 -30.92
CA LEU A 38 -54.39 -20.25 -31.18
C LEU A 38 -53.87 -19.03 -30.40
N LEU A 39 -54.68 -17.98 -30.23
CA LEU A 39 -54.33 -16.82 -29.40
C LEU A 39 -54.30 -17.18 -27.91
N CYS A 40 -55.21 -18.03 -27.43
CA CYS A 40 -55.22 -18.51 -26.05
C CYS A 40 -54.09 -19.52 -25.75
N CYS A 41 -53.67 -20.33 -26.73
CA CYS A 41 -52.53 -21.23 -26.56
C CYS A 41 -51.17 -20.54 -26.75
N GLY A 42 -51.09 -19.43 -27.50
CA GLY A 42 -49.86 -18.67 -27.70
C GLY A 42 -49.56 -17.59 -26.65
N LEU A 43 -50.55 -17.21 -25.83
CA LEU A 43 -50.41 -16.22 -24.75
C LEU A 43 -50.41 -16.85 -23.35
N ALA A 44 -50.57 -18.16 -23.23
CA ALA A 44 -50.30 -18.82 -21.96
C ALA A 44 -48.80 -18.66 -21.69
N PRO A 45 -48.37 -17.95 -20.63
CA PRO A 45 -46.97 -17.98 -20.24
C PRO A 45 -46.67 -19.45 -20.01
N SER A 46 -45.80 -20.04 -20.84
CA SER A 46 -45.27 -21.37 -20.58
C SER A 46 -44.78 -21.31 -19.15
N PRO A 47 -45.43 -22.01 -18.19
CA PRO A 47 -44.97 -21.97 -16.82
C PRO A 47 -43.53 -22.40 -16.91
N ALA A 48 -42.61 -21.53 -16.48
CA ALA A 48 -41.22 -21.89 -16.39
C ALA A 48 -41.21 -23.18 -15.57
N ALA A 49 -40.93 -24.29 -16.24
CA ALA A 49 -40.84 -25.59 -15.62
C ALA A 49 -39.56 -25.54 -14.79
N TYR A 50 -39.64 -24.88 -13.64
CA TYR A 50 -38.71 -25.12 -12.56
C TYR A 50 -38.92 -26.58 -12.23
N ALA A 51 -37.90 -27.40 -12.48
CA ALA A 51 -37.88 -28.76 -12.00
C ALA A 51 -38.14 -28.69 -10.49
N ALA A 52 -39.30 -29.18 -10.06
CA ALA A 52 -39.56 -29.37 -8.65
C ALA A 52 -38.53 -30.37 -8.14
N ASP A 53 -37.89 -30.05 -7.01
CA ASP A 53 -37.06 -31.02 -6.30
C ASP A 53 -37.90 -32.26 -6.05
N ALA A 54 -37.55 -33.36 -6.71
CA ALA A 54 -38.29 -34.60 -6.64
C ALA A 54 -38.03 -35.34 -5.30
N GLY A 55 -37.22 -34.78 -4.41
CA GLY A 55 -36.80 -35.42 -3.17
C GLY A 55 -36.01 -36.70 -3.44
N ILE A 56 -35.35 -36.79 -4.60
CA ILE A 56 -34.55 -37.95 -4.97
C ILE A 56 -33.18 -37.78 -4.35
N GLU A 57 -32.92 -38.55 -3.28
CA GLU A 57 -31.63 -38.60 -2.62
C GLU A 57 -30.76 -39.71 -3.26
N PHE A 58 -29.50 -39.40 -3.54
CA PHE A 58 -28.48 -40.38 -3.88
C PHE A 58 -27.65 -40.66 -2.63
N GLY A 59 -27.60 -41.92 -2.20
CA GLY A 59 -26.86 -42.37 -1.02
C GLY A 59 -25.76 -43.36 -1.37
N VAL A 60 -24.59 -43.20 -0.76
CA VAL A 60 -23.47 -44.16 -0.78
C VAL A 60 -23.06 -44.37 0.69
N GLU A 61 -22.97 -45.63 1.13
CA GLU A 61 -22.71 -45.97 2.53
C GLU A 61 -21.22 -46.12 2.86
N ASP A 62 -20.36 -46.11 1.85
CA ASP A 62 -18.91 -46.36 1.95
C ASP A 62 -18.15 -45.37 1.06
N ASP A 63 -17.04 -45.77 0.46
CA ASP A 63 -16.25 -44.93 -0.43
C ASP A 63 -16.99 -44.55 -1.73
N LEU A 64 -16.97 -43.25 -2.05
CA LEU A 64 -17.28 -42.75 -3.37
C LEU A 64 -15.97 -42.48 -4.12
N SER A 65 -15.67 -43.30 -5.12
CA SER A 65 -14.60 -43.04 -6.07
C SER A 65 -15.17 -42.55 -7.39
N VAL A 66 -14.76 -41.36 -7.82
CA VAL A 66 -15.07 -40.83 -9.16
C VAL A 66 -13.78 -40.73 -9.95
N PHE A 67 -13.71 -41.45 -11.07
CA PHE A 67 -12.55 -41.49 -11.93
C PHE A 67 -12.82 -40.73 -13.22
N GLY A 68 -11.95 -39.76 -13.52
CA GLY A 68 -11.86 -39.12 -14.82
C GLY A 68 -11.14 -39.97 -15.85
N LEU A 69 -11.59 -39.93 -17.10
CA LEU A 69 -10.83 -40.43 -18.26
C LEU A 69 -9.88 -39.35 -18.82
N ALA A 70 -10.24 -38.08 -18.64
CA ALA A 70 -9.49 -36.86 -18.92
C ALA A 70 -10.11 -35.73 -18.08
N GLY A 71 -9.42 -34.60 -17.88
CA GLY A 71 -9.99 -33.48 -17.13
C GLY A 71 -9.40 -32.13 -17.51
N THR A 72 -10.25 -31.20 -17.93
CA THR A 72 -9.90 -29.78 -18.08
C THR A 72 -10.86 -28.95 -17.23
N ALA A 73 -10.60 -27.64 -17.06
CA ALA A 73 -11.56 -26.77 -16.39
C ALA A 73 -12.96 -26.76 -17.04
N LEU A 74 -13.08 -27.18 -18.31
CA LEU A 74 -14.35 -27.29 -19.04
C LEU A 74 -15.00 -28.68 -18.96
N ASP A 75 -14.27 -29.67 -18.43
CA ASP A 75 -14.74 -31.05 -18.26
C ASP A 75 -14.21 -31.60 -16.93
N PRO A 76 -14.78 -31.16 -15.80
CA PRO A 76 -14.38 -31.62 -14.48
C PRO A 76 -15.03 -32.98 -14.14
N ASP A 77 -14.23 -33.87 -13.56
CA ASP A 77 -14.68 -35.24 -13.22
C ASP A 77 -15.78 -35.26 -12.14
N VAL A 78 -15.83 -34.25 -11.28
CA VAL A 78 -16.85 -34.07 -10.24
C VAL A 78 -17.26 -32.61 -10.18
N GLU A 79 -18.58 -32.38 -10.22
CA GLU A 79 -19.17 -31.07 -10.04
C GLU A 79 -20.19 -31.08 -8.91
N VAL A 80 -19.93 -30.28 -7.88
CA VAL A 80 -20.89 -30.06 -6.80
C VAL A 80 -21.55 -28.71 -7.00
N LYS A 81 -22.84 -28.70 -7.35
CA LYS A 81 -23.64 -27.49 -7.51
C LYS A 81 -24.47 -27.25 -6.24
N GLY A 82 -24.86 -26.00 -6.00
CA GLY A 82 -25.69 -25.66 -4.84
C GLY A 82 -24.88 -25.51 -3.55
N PHE A 83 -25.52 -25.69 -2.40
CA PHE A 83 -24.87 -25.68 -1.09
C PHE A 83 -24.60 -27.12 -0.65
N ALA A 84 -23.33 -27.47 -0.48
CA ALA A 84 -22.93 -28.81 -0.09
C ALA A 84 -22.24 -28.82 1.28
N VAL A 85 -22.49 -29.88 2.04
CA VAL A 85 -21.88 -30.10 3.36
C VAL A 85 -21.18 -31.45 3.34
N PHE A 86 -19.90 -31.46 3.70
CA PHE A 86 -19.14 -32.66 3.99
C PHE A 86 -18.95 -32.79 5.51
N GLY A 87 -19.37 -33.91 6.09
CA GLY A 87 -19.37 -34.16 7.53
C GLY A 87 -20.76 -34.02 8.15
N ALA A 88 -20.82 -33.89 9.48
CA ALA A 88 -22.10 -33.86 10.19
C ALA A 88 -22.91 -32.58 9.88
N THR A 89 -24.21 -32.76 9.64
CA THR A 89 -25.17 -31.66 9.49
C THR A 89 -25.28 -30.87 10.79
N GLN A 90 -25.28 -29.54 10.69
CA GLN A 90 -25.42 -28.63 11.82
C GLN A 90 -26.71 -27.81 11.69
N ALA A 91 -27.18 -27.25 12.80
CA ALA A 91 -28.35 -26.36 12.82
C ALA A 91 -28.10 -25.03 12.08
N ALA A 92 -26.84 -24.56 12.05
CA ALA A 92 -26.43 -23.37 11.32
C ALA A 92 -24.93 -23.43 10.96
N TYR A 93 -24.56 -22.84 9.81
CA TYR A 93 -23.18 -22.69 9.36
C TYR A 93 -22.77 -21.22 9.41
N THR A 94 -22.45 -20.74 10.60
CA THR A 94 -22.09 -19.33 10.84
C THR A 94 -20.88 -18.92 9.99
N GLY A 95 -21.03 -17.87 9.18
CA GLY A 95 -19.98 -17.34 8.30
C GLY A 95 -19.95 -17.96 6.89
N ALA A 96 -20.67 -19.06 6.65
CA ALA A 96 -20.89 -19.55 5.29
C ALA A 96 -22.00 -18.74 4.62
N VAL A 97 -21.76 -18.29 3.39
CA VAL A 97 -22.83 -17.70 2.57
C VAL A 97 -23.75 -18.83 2.14
N VAL A 98 -25.01 -18.77 2.55
CA VAL A 98 -26.04 -19.72 2.09
C VAL A 98 -26.44 -19.30 0.68
N GLY A 99 -25.73 -19.85 -0.32
CA GLY A 99 -25.96 -19.59 -1.73
C GLY A 99 -25.39 -20.68 -2.63
N PRO A 100 -25.80 -20.74 -3.92
CA PRO A 100 -25.31 -21.75 -4.85
C PRO A 100 -23.79 -21.71 -5.01
N GLY A 101 -23.16 -22.88 -5.07
CA GLY A 101 -21.72 -23.04 -5.27
C GLY A 101 -20.88 -23.01 -3.98
N SER A 102 -21.51 -22.99 -2.80
CA SER A 102 -20.80 -23.00 -1.53
C SER A 102 -20.59 -24.44 -1.04
N VAL A 103 -19.37 -24.73 -0.60
CA VAL A 103 -19.02 -26.02 0.02
C VAL A 103 -18.58 -25.76 1.45
N VAL A 104 -19.22 -26.46 2.39
CA VAL A 104 -18.85 -26.43 3.81
C VAL A 104 -18.27 -27.78 4.19
N ILE A 105 -17.11 -27.77 4.85
CA ILE A 105 -16.45 -28.96 5.37
C ILE A 105 -16.45 -28.84 6.89
N ASN A 106 -17.17 -29.73 7.54
CA ASN A 106 -17.23 -29.81 8.99
C ASN A 106 -16.13 -30.75 9.51
N GLY A 107 -14.95 -30.17 9.80
CA GLY A 107 -13.76 -30.91 10.19
C GLY A 107 -12.53 -30.36 9.50
N PHE A 108 -11.72 -31.25 8.92
CA PHE A 108 -10.48 -30.89 8.22
C PHE A 108 -10.63 -31.11 6.71
N LEU A 109 -10.15 -30.16 5.91
CA LEU A 109 -9.86 -30.37 4.49
C LEU A 109 -8.39 -30.81 4.36
N ALA A 110 -8.17 -32.07 4.00
CA ALA A 110 -6.84 -32.59 3.67
C ALA A 110 -6.70 -32.74 2.16
N VAL A 111 -5.70 -32.09 1.57
CA VAL A 111 -5.36 -32.22 0.15
C VAL A 111 -3.87 -32.52 0.01
N SER A 112 -3.50 -33.36 -0.95
CA SER A 112 -2.12 -33.82 -1.10
C SER A 112 -1.17 -32.77 -1.71
N SER A 113 -1.70 -31.79 -2.43
CA SER A 113 -0.90 -30.81 -3.19
C SER A 113 -1.15 -29.38 -2.71
N GLY A 114 -2.27 -28.77 -3.10
CA GLY A 114 -2.57 -27.39 -2.74
C GLY A 114 -4.04 -27.04 -2.91
N VAL A 115 -4.44 -25.99 -2.21
CA VAL A 115 -5.76 -25.37 -2.34
C VAL A 115 -5.58 -24.04 -3.05
N TYR A 116 -6.33 -23.81 -4.13
CA TYR A 116 -6.39 -22.52 -4.82
C TYR A 116 -7.60 -21.74 -4.32
N LEU A 117 -7.36 -20.61 -3.66
CA LEU A 117 -8.40 -19.72 -3.14
C LEU A 117 -8.36 -18.41 -3.92
N VAL A 118 -9.51 -18.00 -4.46
CA VAL A 118 -9.67 -16.71 -5.16
C VAL A 118 -10.43 -15.74 -4.26
N GLY A 119 -9.97 -14.50 -4.21
CA GLY A 119 -10.57 -13.46 -3.38
C GLY A 119 -10.04 -13.49 -1.94
N ALA A 120 -10.87 -13.02 -1.01
CA ALA A 120 -10.50 -12.93 0.39
C ALA A 120 -10.81 -14.24 1.14
N SER A 121 -9.84 -14.71 1.93
CA SER A 121 -10.03 -15.81 2.89
C SER A 121 -10.07 -15.23 4.30
N THR A 122 -11.07 -15.62 5.10
CA THR A 122 -11.21 -15.17 6.49
C THR A 122 -10.81 -16.30 7.44
N PHE A 123 -9.85 -16.00 8.32
CA PHE A 123 -9.46 -16.88 9.43
C PHE A 123 -9.86 -16.18 10.74
N VAL A 124 -10.58 -16.86 11.62
CA VAL A 124 -11.14 -16.25 12.84
C VAL A 124 -10.10 -15.90 13.92
N SER A 125 -8.85 -16.34 13.75
CA SER A 125 -7.73 -16.05 14.64
C SER A 125 -6.40 -16.15 13.87
N ALA A 126 -5.40 -15.39 14.31
CA ALA A 126 -4.04 -15.47 13.75
C ALA A 126 -3.44 -16.89 13.89
N GLY A 127 -3.76 -17.60 14.98
CA GLY A 127 -3.29 -18.97 15.21
C GLY A 127 -3.89 -20.01 14.25
N ASN A 128 -4.91 -19.65 13.47
CA ASN A 128 -5.53 -20.55 12.49
C ASN A 128 -4.76 -20.60 11.17
N ILE A 129 -3.77 -19.72 10.99
CA ILE A 129 -2.83 -19.78 9.87
C ILE A 129 -1.54 -20.37 10.41
N PHE A 130 -1.35 -21.67 10.17
CA PHE A 130 -0.14 -22.38 10.55
C PHE A 130 0.70 -22.66 9.31
N VAL A 131 1.93 -22.12 9.28
CA VAL A 131 2.92 -22.37 8.22
C VAL A 131 4.11 -23.07 8.88
N ASN A 132 4.36 -24.32 8.49
CA ASN A 132 5.30 -25.20 9.18
C ASN A 132 6.79 -24.95 8.84
N ASP A 133 7.07 -23.97 7.99
CA ASP A 133 8.41 -23.60 7.55
C ASP A 133 8.82 -22.25 8.16
N GLY A 134 10.10 -21.90 8.06
CA GLY A 134 10.69 -20.66 8.57
C GLY A 134 11.36 -20.80 9.94
N LEU A 135 12.06 -19.74 10.35
CA LEU A 135 12.76 -19.64 11.62
C LEU A 135 12.08 -18.60 12.53
N PRO A 136 12.19 -18.73 13.87
CA PRO A 136 11.70 -17.72 14.81
C PRO A 136 12.25 -16.32 14.48
N GLY A 137 11.37 -15.31 14.50
CA GLY A 137 11.72 -13.91 14.21
C GLY A 137 11.67 -13.53 12.73
N GLN A 138 11.35 -14.45 11.82
CA GLN A 138 11.11 -14.13 10.41
C GLN A 138 9.69 -13.58 10.17
N LEU A 139 9.58 -12.75 9.14
CA LEU A 139 8.29 -12.23 8.64
C LEU A 139 7.96 -12.86 7.30
N LEU A 140 6.67 -13.15 7.09
CA LEU A 140 6.17 -13.60 5.79
C LEU A 140 5.93 -12.38 4.89
N ARG A 141 6.58 -12.32 3.74
CA ARG A 141 6.50 -11.19 2.80
C ARG A 141 6.07 -11.64 1.42
N LYS A 142 5.39 -10.76 0.69
CA LYS A 142 5.03 -10.97 -0.72
C LYS A 142 6.18 -10.55 -1.63
N SER A 143 6.56 -11.42 -2.56
CA SER A 143 7.53 -11.13 -3.61
C SER A 143 6.92 -10.30 -4.76
N GLY A 144 7.77 -9.79 -5.65
CA GLY A 144 7.31 -9.19 -6.90
C GLY A 144 6.49 -10.15 -7.77
N SER A 145 6.83 -11.44 -7.76
CA SER A 145 6.12 -12.51 -8.47
C SER A 145 4.81 -12.94 -7.78
N GLY A 146 4.52 -12.43 -6.59
CA GLY A 146 3.27 -12.66 -5.88
C GLY A 146 3.27 -13.82 -4.89
N ASN A 147 4.30 -14.68 -4.88
CA ASN A 147 4.46 -15.70 -3.85
C ASN A 147 4.84 -15.08 -2.49
N LEU A 148 4.51 -15.78 -1.41
CA LEU A 148 5.00 -15.45 -0.08
C LEU A 148 6.38 -16.10 0.16
N TYR A 149 7.24 -15.45 0.93
CA TYR A 149 8.55 -15.95 1.33
C TYR A 149 8.93 -15.42 2.71
N TRP A 150 9.75 -16.18 3.44
CA TRP A 150 10.29 -15.76 4.74
C TRP A 150 11.43 -14.77 4.57
N ALA A 151 11.36 -13.65 5.29
CA ALA A 151 12.42 -12.64 5.32
C ALA A 151 12.92 -12.44 6.75
N ASN A 152 14.25 -12.31 6.87
CA ASN A 152 14.88 -11.95 8.13
C ASN A 152 14.55 -10.49 8.49
N LEU A 153 14.27 -10.26 9.77
CA LEU A 153 13.96 -8.93 10.29
C LEU A 153 15.16 -7.97 10.17
N ASP A 154 16.38 -8.49 10.22
CA ASP A 154 17.62 -7.71 10.10
C ASP A 154 17.75 -6.99 8.74
N ALA A 155 17.09 -7.50 7.69
CA ALA A 155 17.03 -6.84 6.38
C ALA A 155 15.99 -5.70 6.32
N LEU A 156 15.24 -5.50 7.40
CA LEU A 156 14.27 -4.42 7.60
C LEU A 156 14.67 -3.48 8.76
N GLY A 157 15.81 -3.74 9.42
CA GLY A 157 16.31 -2.93 10.53
C GLY A 157 16.44 -1.46 10.12
N ASP A 158 16.07 -0.56 11.02
CA ASP A 158 16.34 0.85 10.84
C ASP A 158 17.86 1.00 10.75
N ASN A 159 18.32 1.52 9.62
CA ASN A 159 19.75 1.65 9.40
C ASN A 159 20.30 2.78 10.28
N LEU A 160 20.52 2.49 11.56
CA LEU A 160 21.04 3.38 12.62
C LEU A 160 22.40 4.03 12.32
N GLY A 161 22.93 3.86 11.11
CA GLY A 161 24.10 4.57 10.58
C GLY A 161 24.00 5.03 9.11
N ASN A 162 22.88 4.82 8.40
CA ASN A 162 22.69 5.34 7.03
C ASN A 162 21.36 6.09 6.80
N HIS A 163 20.64 6.43 7.87
CA HIS A 163 19.45 7.28 7.76
C HIS A 163 19.77 8.64 7.14
N VAL A 164 19.13 8.93 6.01
CA VAL A 164 19.12 10.25 5.39
C VAL A 164 17.71 10.81 5.54
N ALA A 165 17.56 11.89 6.32
CA ALA A 165 16.32 12.64 6.34
C ALA A 165 16.17 13.40 5.01
N THR A 166 15.17 13.04 4.21
CA THR A 166 14.85 13.70 2.93
C THR A 166 13.91 14.91 3.11
N ALA A 167 13.45 15.14 4.33
CA ALA A 167 12.62 16.27 4.76
C ALA A 167 13.23 16.94 5.99
N THR A 168 12.68 18.09 6.39
CA THR A 168 13.10 18.78 7.62
C THR A 168 13.01 17.86 8.84
N LEU A 169 14.16 17.67 9.51
CA LEU A 169 14.23 16.95 10.76
C LEU A 169 13.76 17.86 11.90
N ASN A 170 12.57 17.59 12.44
CA ASN A 170 12.09 18.26 13.65
C ASN A 170 12.59 17.50 14.88
N MET A 171 13.55 18.08 15.60
CA MET A 171 14.10 17.48 16.83
C MET A 171 13.24 17.73 18.07
N ALA A 172 12.19 18.58 18.03
CA ALA A 172 11.21 18.77 19.11
C ALA A 172 11.76 18.85 20.56
N GLY A 173 12.98 19.38 20.75
CA GLY A 173 13.66 19.46 22.06
C GLY A 173 14.61 18.30 22.41
N PHE A 174 14.69 17.26 21.58
CA PHE A 174 15.67 16.19 21.70
C PHE A 174 17.07 16.69 21.35
N GLN A 175 18.02 16.40 22.25
CA GLN A 175 19.42 16.73 22.08
C GLN A 175 20.14 15.72 21.18
N ILE A 176 21.19 16.17 20.50
CA ILE A 176 22.17 15.31 19.85
C ILE A 176 23.38 15.22 20.81
N ILE A 177 23.60 14.04 21.40
CA ILE A 177 24.65 13.79 22.41
C ILE A 177 25.67 12.78 21.91
N ASN A 178 26.88 12.79 22.49
CA ASN A 178 27.96 11.84 22.20
C ASN A 178 28.39 11.77 20.72
N ILE A 179 28.34 12.89 20.00
CA ILE A 179 28.87 12.99 18.64
C ILE A 179 30.34 13.43 18.67
N SER A 180 31.18 12.82 17.82
CA SER A 180 32.57 13.22 17.64
C SER A 180 32.72 14.44 16.72
N SER A 181 31.81 14.57 15.75
CA SER A 181 31.77 15.71 14.83
C SER A 181 30.35 15.97 14.32
N LEU A 182 30.07 17.24 13.99
CA LEU A 182 28.88 17.66 13.28
C LEU A 182 29.32 18.50 12.07
N THR A 183 28.98 18.04 10.88
CA THR A 183 29.23 18.78 9.64
C THR A 183 27.91 19.39 9.16
N ILE A 184 27.84 20.72 9.14
CA ILE A 184 26.68 21.46 8.65
C ILE A 184 27.05 22.06 7.29
N THR A 185 26.29 21.70 6.25
CA THR A 185 26.49 22.18 4.89
C THR A 185 25.19 22.74 4.33
N GLY A 186 25.31 23.59 3.30
CA GLY A 186 24.17 24.31 2.74
C GLY A 186 23.83 25.58 3.53
N THR A 187 23.03 26.43 2.93
CA THR A 187 22.54 27.66 3.55
C THR A 187 21.02 27.69 3.42
N ASP A 188 20.34 28.20 4.43
CA ASP A 188 18.93 28.55 4.28
C ASP A 188 18.80 29.57 3.13
N PRO A 189 17.99 29.31 2.09
CA PRO A 189 17.83 30.23 0.97
C PRO A 189 17.26 31.59 1.38
N ALA A 190 16.50 31.66 2.49
CA ALA A 190 15.88 32.90 2.94
C ALA A 190 16.86 33.80 3.71
N THR A 191 17.68 33.22 4.59
CA THR A 191 18.58 33.97 5.47
C THR A 191 20.06 33.88 5.10
N GLY A 192 20.44 32.92 4.26
CA GLY A 192 21.83 32.64 3.88
C GLY A 192 22.65 31.94 4.97
N TYR A 193 22.08 31.65 6.14
CA TYR A 193 22.79 31.01 7.24
C TYR A 193 22.80 29.48 7.09
N SER A 194 23.95 28.86 7.36
CA SER A 194 24.06 27.41 7.54
C SER A 194 23.68 26.98 8.97
N LEU A 195 23.90 27.86 9.95
CA LEU A 195 23.64 27.64 11.37
C LEU A 195 23.13 28.93 12.03
N TRP A 196 21.98 28.85 12.71
CA TRP A 196 21.43 29.94 13.53
C TRP A 196 21.38 29.50 15.00
N LEU A 197 22.02 30.27 15.88
CA LEU A 197 22.07 30.00 17.32
C LEU A 197 21.53 31.21 18.08
N SER A 198 20.39 31.06 18.76
CA SER A 198 19.77 32.15 19.52
C SER A 198 20.55 32.53 20.78
N SER A 199 21.30 31.58 21.35
CA SER A 199 21.97 31.73 22.66
C SER A 199 23.49 31.61 22.58
N GLY A 200 24.06 31.72 21.37
CA GLY A 200 25.50 31.67 21.14
C GLY A 200 26.11 30.26 21.18
N ILE A 201 27.43 30.22 21.34
CA ILE A 201 28.28 29.02 21.34
C ILE A 201 28.99 28.92 22.69
N TYR A 202 28.94 27.75 23.34
CA TYR A 202 29.72 27.46 24.55
C TYR A 202 30.87 26.51 24.22
N MET A 203 32.10 27.03 24.21
CA MET A 203 33.33 26.30 23.85
C MET A 203 34.45 26.65 24.86
N PRO A 204 34.41 26.11 26.10
CA PRO A 204 35.34 26.51 27.17
C PRO A 204 36.82 26.26 26.83
N ASP A 205 37.11 25.17 26.13
CA ASP A 205 38.46 24.80 25.69
C ASP A 205 38.58 24.80 24.15
N GLY A 206 37.56 25.32 23.46
CA GLY A 206 37.46 25.27 22.01
C GLY A 206 37.95 26.53 21.31
N ARG A 207 38.18 26.42 20.00
CA ARG A 207 38.51 27.55 19.13
C ARG A 207 37.35 27.79 18.16
N VAL A 208 36.97 29.06 17.99
CA VAL A 208 36.09 29.49 16.90
C VAL A 208 36.94 30.10 15.78
N GLU A 209 36.88 29.48 14.60
CA GLU A 209 37.48 30.01 13.38
C GLU A 209 36.39 30.64 12.51
N ALA A 210 36.39 31.96 12.39
CA ALA A 210 35.43 32.69 11.59
C ALA A 210 36.15 33.61 10.61
N GLY A 211 35.68 33.69 9.37
CA GLY A 211 36.20 34.66 8.40
C GLY A 211 35.86 36.10 8.79
N VAL A 212 34.72 36.31 9.44
CA VAL A 212 34.26 37.61 9.93
C VAL A 212 33.52 37.42 11.25
N TYR A 213 33.82 38.27 12.23
CA TYR A 213 32.97 38.48 13.39
C TYR A 213 32.21 39.80 13.21
N SER A 214 30.88 39.75 13.24
CA SER A 214 30.02 40.93 13.14
C SER A 214 29.15 41.01 14.38
N GLY A 215 29.28 42.08 15.16
CA GLY A 215 28.56 42.25 16.43
C GLY A 215 29.33 43.07 17.46
N SER A 216 28.83 43.07 18.70
CA SER A 216 29.45 43.77 19.82
C SER A 216 30.54 42.91 20.46
N GLY A 217 31.79 43.38 20.41
CA GLY A 217 32.93 42.72 21.08
C GLY A 217 33.07 43.04 22.57
N LEU A 218 32.05 43.60 23.24
CA LEU A 218 32.14 44.03 24.65
C LEU A 218 32.56 42.92 25.63
N LEU A 219 32.25 41.66 25.30
CA LEU A 219 32.59 40.50 26.15
C LEU A 219 33.91 39.82 25.75
N LEU A 220 34.66 40.37 24.79
CA LEU A 220 36.02 39.93 24.48
C LEU A 220 37.02 40.57 25.46
N THR A 221 36.89 40.24 26.75
CA THR A 221 37.62 40.91 27.84
C THR A 221 39.09 40.49 27.94
N GLU A 222 39.43 39.29 27.47
CA GLU A 222 40.81 38.76 27.48
C GLU A 222 41.62 39.17 26.23
N LEU A 223 41.07 40.03 25.38
CA LEU A 223 41.78 40.54 24.21
C LEU A 223 42.83 41.56 24.64
N ASN A 224 44.09 41.14 24.75
CA ASN A 224 45.21 42.05 25.01
C ASN A 224 45.93 42.43 23.70
N ALA A 225 46.81 43.44 23.75
CA ALA A 225 47.50 43.94 22.55
C ALA A 225 48.35 42.86 21.84
N SER A 226 48.94 41.92 22.58
CA SER A 226 49.71 40.81 21.99
C SER A 226 48.82 39.80 21.27
N SER A 227 47.52 39.76 21.58
CA SER A 227 46.52 38.96 20.87
C SER A 227 46.08 39.57 19.53
N LEU A 228 46.38 40.85 19.26
CA LEU A 228 46.20 41.48 17.94
C LEU A 228 47.46 41.32 17.08
N ASN A 229 47.73 40.09 16.64
CA ASN A 229 48.91 39.80 15.82
C ASN A 229 48.87 40.49 14.44
N SER A 230 47.68 40.83 13.94
CA SER A 230 47.48 41.55 12.66
C SER A 230 46.08 42.17 12.60
N GLY A 231 45.89 43.12 11.69
CA GLY A 231 44.62 43.83 11.49
C GLY A 231 44.71 45.31 11.83
N THR A 232 43.76 46.09 11.33
CA THR A 232 43.67 47.53 11.63
C THR A 232 42.70 47.73 12.78
N VAL A 233 43.17 48.35 13.86
CA VAL A 233 42.26 48.97 14.84
C VAL A 233 41.90 50.34 14.28
N PRO A 234 40.63 50.61 13.90
CA PRO A 234 40.26 51.90 13.33
C PRO A 234 40.64 53.04 14.28
N LEU A 235 41.21 54.13 13.75
CA LEU A 235 41.68 55.27 14.56
C LEU A 235 40.59 55.82 15.50
N ALA A 236 39.32 55.78 15.08
CA ALA A 236 38.18 56.18 15.90
C ALA A 236 38.03 55.35 17.20
N ARG A 237 38.50 54.10 17.22
CA ARG A 237 38.53 53.25 18.42
C ARG A 237 39.74 53.55 19.32
N LEU A 238 40.79 54.16 18.78
CA LEU A 238 41.95 54.64 19.55
C LEU A 238 41.74 56.06 20.11
N SER A 239 40.85 56.85 19.52
CA SER A 239 40.54 58.23 19.94
C SER A 239 39.95 58.34 21.36
N GLY A 240 39.53 57.23 21.97
CA GLY A 240 39.02 57.17 23.35
C GLY A 240 40.09 56.85 24.41
N ILE A 241 41.34 56.63 24.02
CA ILE A 241 42.44 56.38 24.96
C ILE A 241 42.72 57.68 25.72
N THR A 242 42.49 57.67 27.03
CA THR A 242 42.85 58.74 27.95
C THR A 242 44.07 58.34 28.77
N LYS A 243 44.46 59.18 29.74
CA LYS A 243 45.52 58.83 30.70
C LYS A 243 45.19 57.58 31.54
N ALA A 244 43.90 57.23 31.69
CA ALA A 244 43.49 56.07 32.48
C ALA A 244 43.81 54.73 31.78
N GLU A 245 43.79 54.70 30.45
CA GLU A 245 44.06 53.52 29.64
C GLU A 245 45.55 53.37 29.27
N LEU A 246 46.37 54.40 29.52
CA LEU A 246 47.82 54.36 29.31
C LEU A 246 48.53 53.91 30.58
N SER A 247 49.31 52.82 30.49
CA SER A 247 50.20 52.41 31.57
C SER A 247 51.26 53.48 31.85
N PRO A 248 51.60 53.79 33.12
CA PRO A 248 52.75 54.64 33.43
C PRO A 248 54.09 54.10 32.92
N ALA A 249 54.16 52.80 32.62
CA ALA A 249 55.31 52.14 32.02
C ALA A 249 55.21 52.03 30.48
N ALA A 250 54.19 52.62 29.85
CA ALA A 250 54.10 52.66 28.40
C ALA A 250 55.27 53.51 27.86
N GLY A 251 56.10 52.90 27.02
CA GLY A 251 57.27 53.55 26.42
C GLY A 251 56.91 54.53 25.30
N ILE A 252 56.06 55.52 25.59
CA ILE A 252 55.65 56.57 24.67
C ILE A 252 56.68 57.70 24.73
N LEU A 253 57.50 57.82 23.70
CA LEU A 253 58.48 58.88 23.52
C LEU A 253 57.80 60.14 22.97
N ASP A 254 58.36 61.30 23.31
CA ASP A 254 57.97 62.60 22.75
C ASP A 254 58.00 62.61 21.21
N THR A 255 59.00 61.95 20.63
CA THR A 255 59.18 61.74 19.18
C THR A 255 58.07 60.91 18.54
N GLN A 256 57.29 60.17 19.32
CA GLN A 256 56.15 59.38 18.85
C GLN A 256 54.83 60.16 18.92
N LEU A 257 54.85 61.38 19.48
CA LEU A 257 53.70 62.28 19.53
C LEU A 257 53.76 63.26 18.37
N ASP A 258 52.61 63.55 17.74
CA ASP A 258 52.51 64.62 16.75
C ASP A 258 52.83 65.98 17.38
N THR A 259 53.07 67.00 16.54
CA THR A 259 53.48 68.36 16.92
C THR A 259 52.79 68.82 18.20
N ILE A 260 53.58 68.98 19.26
CA ILE A 260 53.09 69.44 20.57
C ILE A 260 52.80 70.94 20.46
N ALA A 261 51.62 71.29 19.95
CA ALA A 261 51.22 72.67 19.70
C ALA A 261 50.86 73.44 20.98
N SER A 262 50.90 72.82 22.15
CA SER A 262 50.54 73.45 23.43
C SER A 262 51.37 72.89 24.59
N ALA A 263 51.96 73.78 25.39
CA ALA A 263 52.77 73.44 26.55
C ALA A 263 52.00 72.59 27.59
N GLY A 264 52.69 71.64 28.25
CA GLY A 264 52.13 70.80 29.31
C GLY A 264 51.38 69.54 28.85
N LYS A 265 51.39 69.21 27.55
CA LYS A 265 50.83 67.95 27.02
C LYS A 265 51.76 66.75 27.20
N VAL A 266 53.06 67.00 27.27
CA VAL A 266 54.07 66.06 27.74
C VAL A 266 54.67 66.70 28.98
N LEU A 267 54.66 65.97 30.10
CA LEU A 267 55.41 66.38 31.27
C LEU A 267 56.87 66.01 30.99
N ASP A 268 57.68 66.98 30.58
CA ASP A 268 59.12 66.81 30.55
C ASP A 268 59.60 66.90 32.01
N SER A 269 60.22 65.83 32.51
CA SER A 269 60.75 65.78 33.87
C SER A 269 62.25 66.09 33.90
N ALA A 270 62.71 67.00 33.04
CA ALA A 270 64.01 67.65 33.16
C ALA A 270 64.07 68.53 34.42
#